data_AF-A0A0D7CN86-F1
#
_entry.id   AF-A0A0D7CN86-F1
#
_cell.length_a   1.000
_cell.length_b   1.000
_cell.length_c   1.000
_cell.angle_alpha   90.00
_cell.angle_beta   90.00
_cell.angle_gamma   90.00
#
_symmetry.space_group_name_H-M   'P 1'
#
loop_
_entity.id
_entity.type
_entity.pdbx_description
1 polymer ?
#
loop_
_entity_poly.entity_id
_entity_poly.type
_entity_poly.pdbx_seq_one_letter_code
_entity_poly.pdbx_strand_id
1 'polypeptide(L)'
;MSVLPIGTPLWVAQAARPDGTRRALAGDGTVVSHVPCDACWQRYAAADLRRMSPAAYAAVAAACDRPAGFVATVHGWPVTVTASDDTVLAVPITSDERSAA
;
A
#
# COMPACT_ATOMS: atom_id res chain seq x y z
N MET A 1 1.47 -2.70 13.14
CA MET A 1 0.68 -3.02 11.93
C MET A 1 1.17 -4.36 11.39
N SER A 2 0.28 -5.31 11.10
CA SER A 2 0.65 -6.55 10.39
C SER A 2 0.64 -6.25 8.89
N VAL A 3 1.70 -6.60 8.14
CA VAL A 3 1.72 -6.40 6.69
C VAL A 3 1.00 -7.58 6.03
N LEU A 4 -0.05 -7.26 5.28
CA LEU A 4 -0.89 -8.28 4.63
C LEU A 4 -0.19 -8.86 3.39
N PRO A 5 -0.35 -10.17 3.11
CA PRO A 5 0.14 -10.78 1.87
C PRO A 5 -0.47 -10.14 0.61
N ILE A 6 0.25 -10.17 -0.50
CA ILE A 6 -0.29 -9.82 -1.83
C ILE A 6 -1.46 -10.77 -2.16
N GLY A 7 -2.54 -10.22 -2.73
CA GLY A 7 -3.78 -10.94 -3.01
C GLY A 7 -4.78 -10.95 -1.86
N THR A 8 -4.42 -10.45 -0.67
CA THR A 8 -5.36 -10.37 0.45
C THR A 8 -6.50 -9.40 0.12
N PRO A 9 -7.77 -9.83 0.22
CA PRO A 9 -8.91 -8.92 0.10
C PRO A 9 -9.06 -8.08 1.38
N LEU A 10 -9.41 -6.81 1.22
CA LEU A 10 -9.62 -5.90 2.34
C LEU A 10 -10.65 -4.82 2.01
N TRP A 11 -11.24 -4.23 3.04
CA TRP A 11 -11.95 -2.97 2.94
C TRP A 11 -11.02 -1.83 3.36
N VAL A 12 -11.02 -0.73 2.61
CA VAL A 12 -10.18 0.44 2.86
C VAL A 12 -11.05 1.67 2.99
N ALA A 13 -10.71 2.54 3.95
CA ALA A 13 -11.16 3.93 3.97
C ALA A 13 -9.96 4.87 4.04
N GLN A 14 -10.00 5.91 3.23
CA GLN A 14 -9.01 6.96 3.15
C GLN A 14 -9.71 8.32 3.27
N ALA A 15 -9.24 9.16 4.19
CA ALA A 15 -9.71 10.53 4.29
C ALA A 15 -9.09 11.41 3.19
N ALA A 16 -9.84 12.42 2.74
CA ALA A 16 -9.28 13.49 1.90
C ALA A 16 -8.27 14.33 2.70
N ARG A 17 -7.25 14.85 2.03
CA ARG A 17 -6.37 15.86 2.63
C ARG A 17 -6.77 17.27 2.20
N PRO A 18 -6.70 18.27 3.10
CA PRO A 18 -7.01 19.66 2.75
C PRO A 18 -6.12 20.26 1.66
N ASP A 19 -4.91 19.74 1.49
CA ASP A 19 -3.94 20.18 0.47
C ASP A 19 -4.24 19.67 -0.96
N GLY A 20 -5.29 18.87 -1.13
CA GLY A 20 -5.71 18.33 -2.43
C GLY A 20 -4.83 17.19 -2.96
N THR A 21 -3.80 16.77 -2.24
CA THR A 21 -2.91 15.66 -2.65
C THR A 21 -3.60 14.30 -2.58
N ARG A 22 -4.74 14.22 -1.89
CA ARG A 22 -5.46 12.98 -1.62
C ARG A 22 -6.98 13.20 -1.56
N ARG A 23 -7.74 12.31 -2.21
CA ARG A 23 -9.21 12.31 -2.22
C ARG A 23 -9.77 11.34 -1.18
N ALA A 24 -10.98 11.62 -0.70
CA ALA A 24 -11.72 10.67 0.12
C ALA A 24 -12.10 9.46 -0.73
N LEU A 25 -11.90 8.26 -0.19
CA LEU A 25 -12.19 6.99 -0.86
C LEU A 25 -12.57 5.96 0.19
N ALA A 26 -13.58 5.13 -0.10
CA ALA A 26 -13.86 3.95 0.69
C ALA A 26 -14.34 2.81 -0.21
N GLY A 27 -14.00 1.58 0.15
CA GLY A 27 -14.49 0.39 -0.54
C GLY A 27 -13.56 -0.80 -0.46
N ASP A 28 -14.00 -1.87 -1.11
CA ASP A 28 -13.26 -3.12 -1.23
C ASP A 28 -12.05 -2.96 -2.14
N GLY A 29 -10.99 -3.68 -1.81
CA GLY A 29 -9.76 -3.72 -2.56
C GLY A 29 -8.95 -4.98 -2.32
N THR A 30 -7.80 -5.02 -2.95
CA THR A 30 -6.87 -6.15 -2.83
C THR A 30 -5.44 -5.63 -2.74
N VAL A 31 -4.64 -6.25 -1.88
CA VAL A 31 -3.21 -5.93 -1.79
C VAL A 31 -2.52 -6.33 -3.09
N VAL A 32 -1.84 -5.38 -3.74
CA VAL A 32 -1.15 -5.59 -5.02
C VAL A 32 0.37 -5.47 -4.93
N SER A 33 0.89 -4.77 -3.93
CA SER A 33 2.34 -4.67 -3.68
C SER A 33 2.65 -4.30 -2.24
N HIS A 34 3.93 -4.38 -1.87
CA HIS A 34 4.43 -3.91 -0.59
C HIS A 34 5.12 -2.54 -0.71
N VAL A 35 5.21 -1.84 0.41
CA VAL A 35 6.01 -0.62 0.55
C VAL A 35 7.33 -1.01 1.21
N PRO A 36 8.48 -0.81 0.56
CA PRO A 36 9.77 -1.12 1.18
C PRO A 36 10.00 -0.21 2.39
N CYS A 37 10.64 -0.72 3.44
CA CYS A 37 11.08 0.14 4.54
C CYS A 37 12.28 1.00 4.14
N ASP A 38 12.55 2.05 4.91
CA ASP A 38 13.65 2.97 4.67
C ASP A 38 15.02 2.26 4.57
N ALA A 39 15.25 1.21 5.36
CA ALA A 39 16.50 0.46 5.29
C ALA A 39 16.65 -0.30 3.97
N CYS A 40 15.57 -0.94 3.49
CA CYS A 40 15.53 -1.53 2.15
C CYS A 40 15.72 -0.43 1.09
N TRP A 41 15.02 0.68 1.23
CA TRP A 41 15.14 1.80 0.33
C TRP A 41 16.59 2.29 0.20
N GLN A 42 17.25 2.62 1.31
CA GLN A 42 18.63 3.12 1.31
C GLN A 42 19.62 2.11 0.72
N ARG A 43 19.46 0.82 1.04
CA ARG A 43 20.33 -0.24 0.51
C ARG A 43 20.26 -0.35 -1.01
N TYR A 44 19.08 -0.23 -1.59
CA TYR A 44 18.87 -0.38 -3.03
C TYR A 44 18.94 0.95 -3.80
N ALA A 45 18.60 2.07 -3.16
CA ALA A 45 18.58 3.40 -3.75
C ALA A 45 19.92 4.12 -3.72
N ALA A 46 20.88 3.68 -2.89
CA ALA A 46 22.28 4.14 -2.96
C ALA A 46 22.93 3.94 -4.35
N ALA A 47 22.31 3.15 -5.23
CA ALA A 47 22.78 2.91 -6.59
C ALA A 47 22.42 4.03 -7.60
N ASP A 48 21.26 4.69 -7.53
CA ASP A 48 20.95 5.89 -8.34
C ASP A 48 19.54 6.45 -7.99
N LEU A 49 19.46 7.46 -7.12
CA LEU A 49 18.18 8.04 -6.64
C LEU A 49 17.39 8.80 -7.73
N ARG A 50 18.01 9.17 -8.84
CA ARG A 50 17.43 10.17 -9.75
C ARG A 50 16.38 9.60 -10.72
N ARG A 51 16.35 8.29 -10.97
CA ARG A 51 15.37 7.66 -11.89
C ARG A 51 15.10 6.21 -11.53
N MET A 52 14.48 5.96 -10.38
CA MET A 52 14.01 4.61 -10.12
C MET A 52 12.74 4.35 -10.92
N SER A 53 12.81 3.36 -11.83
CA SER A 53 11.65 2.95 -12.61
C SER A 53 10.61 2.28 -11.71
N PRO A 54 9.32 2.25 -12.11
CA PRO A 54 8.29 1.50 -11.39
C PRO A 54 8.66 0.02 -11.19
N ALA A 55 9.33 -0.59 -12.17
CA ALA A 55 9.79 -1.98 -12.08
C ALA A 55 10.90 -2.15 -11.02
N ALA A 56 11.85 -1.21 -10.94
CA ALA A 56 12.88 -1.23 -9.90
C ALA A 56 12.28 -1.03 -8.51
N TYR A 57 11.30 -0.13 -8.36
CA TYR A 57 10.55 0.02 -7.10
C TYR A 57 9.89 -1.30 -6.69
N ALA A 58 9.18 -1.95 -7.63
CA ALA A 58 8.49 -3.21 -7.37
C ALA A 58 9.47 -4.33 -6.96
N ALA A 59 10.66 -4.39 -7.58
CA ALA A 59 11.69 -5.35 -7.21
C ALA A 59 12.22 -5.11 -5.78
N VAL A 60 12.48 -3.85 -5.41
CA VAL A 60 12.93 -3.49 -4.06
C VAL A 60 11.85 -3.80 -3.02
N ALA A 61 10.60 -3.48 -3.32
CA ALA A 61 9.45 -3.80 -2.48
C ALA A 61 9.32 -5.31 -2.25
N ALA A 62 9.43 -6.11 -3.32
CA ALA A 62 9.33 -7.56 -3.24
C ALA A 62 10.51 -8.22 -2.50
N ALA A 63 11.70 -7.63 -2.59
CA ALA A 63 12.91 -8.12 -1.90
C ALA A 63 13.01 -7.68 -0.43
N CYS A 64 12.10 -6.82 0.05
CA CYS A 64 12.19 -6.29 1.39
C CYS A 64 11.56 -7.23 2.43
N ASP A 65 12.38 -7.81 3.31
CA ASP A 65 11.92 -8.75 4.35
C ASP A 65 11.03 -8.11 5.42
N ARG A 66 11.14 -6.79 5.59
CA ARG A 66 10.39 -6.01 6.57
C ARG A 66 9.75 -4.80 5.91
N PRO A 67 8.67 -5.00 5.14
CA PRO A 67 7.96 -3.90 4.50
C PRO A 67 7.36 -2.93 5.54
N ALA A 68 7.35 -1.64 5.21
CA ALA A 68 6.73 -0.59 6.04
C ALA A 68 5.21 -0.54 5.90
N GLY A 69 4.68 -1.19 4.86
CA GLY A 69 3.25 -1.24 4.57
C GLY A 69 2.95 -1.93 3.24
N PHE A 70 1.80 -1.62 2.68
CA PHE A 70 1.34 -2.22 1.43
C PHE A 70 0.52 -1.24 0.59
N VAL A 71 0.36 -1.57 -0.70
CA VAL A 71 -0.53 -0.86 -1.61
C VAL A 71 -1.71 -1.75 -1.92
N ALA A 72 -2.91 -1.22 -1.74
CA ALA A 72 -4.15 -1.85 -2.16
C ALA A 72 -4.71 -1.16 -3.41
N THR A 73 -5.39 -1.89 -4.28
CA THR A 73 -6.19 -1.31 -5.36
C THR A 73 -7.66 -1.29 -4.95
N VAL A 74 -8.26 -0.11 -4.86
CA VAL A 74 -9.66 0.13 -4.46
C VAL A 74 -10.35 0.89 -5.58
N HIS A 75 -11.40 0.32 -6.18
CA HIS A 75 -12.07 0.91 -7.36
C HIS A 75 -11.11 1.29 -8.51
N GLY A 76 -10.03 0.53 -8.70
CA GLY A 76 -8.99 0.80 -9.71
C GLY A 76 -7.94 1.85 -9.30
N TRP A 77 -8.06 2.44 -8.10
CA TRP A 77 -7.13 3.44 -7.59
C TRP A 77 -6.14 2.83 -6.58
N PRO A 78 -4.83 3.14 -6.67
CA PRO A 78 -3.86 2.69 -5.69
C PRO A 78 -4.01 3.48 -4.38
N VAL A 79 -4.06 2.77 -3.25
CA VAL A 79 -4.07 3.32 -1.90
C VAL A 79 -2.90 2.76 -1.12
N THR A 80 -2.01 3.63 -0.67
CA THR A 80 -0.86 3.27 0.16
C THR A 80 -1.28 3.23 1.62
N VAL A 81 -1.09 2.08 2.27
CA VAL A 81 -1.39 1.84 3.69
C VAL A 81 -0.07 1.63 4.42
N THR A 82 0.23 2.51 5.38
CA THR A 82 1.44 2.42 6.22
C THR A 82 1.06 2.63 7.67
N ALA A 83 1.88 2.12 8.60
CA ALA A 83 1.61 2.25 10.04
C ALA A 83 1.62 3.70 10.53
N SER A 84 2.27 4.61 9.80
CA SER A 84 2.39 6.03 10.12
C SER A 84 1.29 6.91 9.51
N ASP A 85 0.42 6.35 8.66
CA ASP A 85 -0.66 7.10 8.03
C ASP A 85 -1.96 6.94 8.83
N ASP A 86 -2.26 7.94 9.66
CA ASP A 86 -3.45 7.98 10.52
C ASP A 86 -4.74 8.32 9.76
N THR A 87 -4.64 8.64 8.47
CA THR A 87 -5.79 8.99 7.62
C THR A 87 -6.30 7.83 6.77
N VAL A 88 -5.70 6.65 6.92
CA VAL A 88 -6.06 5.44 6.16
C VAL A 88 -6.32 4.28 7.11
N LEU A 89 -7.51 3.68 7.00
CA LEU A 89 -7.89 2.46 7.68
C LEU A 89 -7.99 1.32 6.66
N ALA A 90 -7.42 0.16 6.99
CA ALA A 90 -7.50 -1.04 6.18
C ALA A 90 -7.86 -2.24 7.05
N VAL A 91 -8.91 -2.96 6.68
CA VAL A 91 -9.42 -4.11 7.43
C VAL A 91 -9.43 -5.33 6.50
N PRO A 92 -8.68 -6.40 6.81
CA PRO A 92 -8.71 -7.61 5.99
C PRO A 92 -10.10 -8.24 6.02
N ILE A 93 -10.61 -8.62 4.85
CA ILE A 93 -11.88 -9.33 4.74
C ILE A 93 -11.57 -10.82 4.91
N THR A 94 -11.99 -11.39 6.04
CA THR A 94 -11.71 -12.79 6.40
C THR A 94 -12.88 -13.74 6.13
N SER A 95 -14.03 -13.22 5.71
CA SER A 95 -15.24 -13.99 5.42
C SER A 95 -15.54 -14.02 3.92
N ASP A 96 -16.13 -15.12 3.44
CA ASP A 96 -16.60 -15.27 2.05
C ASP A 96 -17.77 -14.33 1.69
N GLU A 97 -18.36 -13.66 2.67
CA GLU A 97 -19.35 -12.61 2.49
C GLU A 97 -18.69 -11.31 2.03
N ARG A 98 -18.30 -11.28 0.74
CA ARG A 98 -17.82 -10.08 0.08
C ARG A 98 -18.99 -9.09 -0.01
N SER A 99 -18.87 -7.94 0.64
CA SER A 99 -19.94 -6.94 0.72
C SER A 99 -20.20 -6.33 -0.65
N ALA A 100 -21.32 -6.71 -1.29
CA ALA A 100 -21.76 -6.21 -2.60
C ALA A 100 -22.43 -4.82 -2.49
N ALA A 101 -21.76 -3.87 -1.83
CA ALA A 101 -22.29 -2.52 -1.57
C ALA A 101 -21.72 -1.48 -2.55
#